data_AF-A0A4Z2J873-F1
#
_entry.id   AF-A0A4Z2J873-F1
#
_cell.length_a   1.000
_cell.length_b   1.000
_cell.length_c   1.000
_cell.angle_alpha   90.00
_cell.angle_beta   90.00
_cell.angle_gamma   90.00
#
_symmetry.space_group_name_H-M   'P 1'
#
loop_
_entity.id
_entity.type
_entity.pdbx_description
1 polymer ?
#
loop_
_entity_poly.entity_id
_entity_poly.type
_entity_poly.pdbx_seq_one_letter_code
_entity_poly.pdbx_strand_id
1 'polypeptide(L)'
;MSDIILVLLVLVLLVCLLVTVGGLVLYSGLLCDVVIKTGPPPVKNVTIAYKFREGSYKDCGAAYTESCSIGPKLSTVGVFYDDPKQVRAQDSTPHHCIHTPDLMT
;
A
#
# COMPACT_ATOMS: atom_id res chain seq x y z
N MET A 1 49.81 -18.51 14.31
CA MET A 1 48.87 -18.43 15.46
C MET A 1 47.78 -17.38 15.18
N SER A 2 48.17 -16.17 14.78
CA SER A 2 47.28 -15.08 14.35
C SER A 2 46.38 -15.41 13.14
N ASP A 3 46.88 -16.14 12.16
CA ASP A 3 46.13 -16.45 10.93
C ASP A 3 44.93 -17.37 11.18
N ILE A 4 45.10 -18.35 12.08
CA ILE A 4 44.03 -19.27 12.50
C ILE A 4 42.92 -18.50 13.22
N ILE A 5 43.29 -17.51 14.05
CA ILE A 5 42.34 -16.64 14.77
C ILE A 5 41.59 -15.74 13.77
N LEU A 6 42.28 -15.20 12.77
CA LEU A 6 41.67 -14.38 11.73
C LEU A 6 40.65 -15.18 10.91
N VAL A 7 41.01 -16.40 10.49
CA VAL A 7 40.11 -17.30 9.75
C VAL A 7 38.88 -17.67 10.59
N LEU A 8 39.07 -17.96 11.89
CA LEU A 8 37.96 -18.24 12.80
C LEU A 8 37.01 -17.04 12.93
N LEU A 9 37.55 -15.83 13.07
CA LEU A 9 36.74 -14.62 13.22
C LEU A 9 35.95 -14.30 11.95
N VAL A 10 36.56 -14.47 10.78
CA VAL A 10 35.87 -14.32 9.48
C VAL A 10 34.74 -15.35 9.36
N LEU A 11 34.98 -16.60 9.76
CA LEU A 11 33.96 -17.65 9.72
C LEU A 11 32.77 -17.31 10.65
N VAL A 12 33.03 -16.86 11.87
CA VAL A 12 31.98 -16.45 12.83
C VAL A 12 31.17 -15.28 12.29
N LEU A 13 31.83 -14.26 11.72
CA LEU A 13 31.13 -13.13 11.11
C LEU A 13 30.27 -13.55 9.92
N LEU A 14 30.77 -14.46 9.08
CA LEU A 14 30.02 -14.98 7.95
C LEU A 14 28.76 -15.72 8.41
N VAL A 15 28.88 -16.58 9.42
CA VAL A 15 27.73 -17.30 10.01
C VAL A 15 26.72 -16.31 10.60
N CYS A 16 27.18 -15.31 11.36
CA CYS A 16 26.32 -14.29 11.93
C CYS A 16 25.54 -13.51 10.86
N LEU A 17 26.20 -13.17 9.74
CA LEU A 17 25.57 -12.52 8.60
C LEU A 17 24.48 -13.40 7.99
N LEU A 18 24.78 -14.69 7.74
CA LEU A 18 23.81 -15.63 7.18
C LEU A 18 22.59 -15.81 8.08
N VAL A 19 22.78 -15.92 9.38
CA VAL A 19 21.68 -16.02 10.36
C VAL A 19 20.82 -14.76 10.34
N THR A 20 21.44 -13.57 10.27
CA THR A 20 20.71 -12.30 10.24
C THR A 20 19.87 -12.17 8.97
N VAL A 21 20.45 -12.49 7.81
CA VAL A 21 19.74 -12.45 6.53
C VAL A 21 18.63 -13.50 6.49
N GLY A 22 18.89 -14.73 6.95
CA GLY A 22 17.88 -15.78 7.04
C GLY A 22 16.72 -15.39 7.96
N GLY A 23 17.01 -14.81 9.12
CA GLY A 23 16.02 -14.27 10.05
C GLY A 23 15.17 -13.17 9.41
N LEU A 24 15.80 -12.25 8.67
CA LEU A 24 15.08 -11.19 7.95
C LEU A 24 14.14 -11.77 6.88
N VAL A 25 14.61 -12.73 6.08
CA VAL A 25 13.81 -13.40 5.04
C VAL A 25 12.59 -14.10 5.63
N LEU A 26 12.77 -14.79 6.76
CA LEU A 26 11.68 -15.45 7.49
C LEU A 26 10.72 -14.43 8.13
N TYR A 27 11.24 -13.38 8.76
CA TYR A 27 10.43 -12.33 9.39
C TYR A 27 9.62 -11.52 8.36
N SER A 28 10.21 -11.21 7.21
CA SER A 28 9.51 -10.56 6.10
C SER A 28 8.45 -11.46 5.46
N GLY A 29 8.38 -12.74 5.82
CA GLY A 29 7.41 -13.67 5.27
C GLY A 29 7.64 -13.99 3.81
N LEU A 30 8.87 -13.84 3.29
CA LEU A 30 9.19 -14.11 1.88
C LEU A 30 8.95 -15.59 1.52
N LEU A 31 9.02 -16.48 2.51
CA LEU A 31 8.74 -17.91 2.38
C LEU A 31 7.37 -18.32 2.95
N CYS A 32 6.57 -17.36 3.43
CA CYS A 32 5.23 -17.67 3.92
C CYS A 32 4.30 -17.91 2.73
N ASP A 33 3.63 -19.05 2.73
CA ASP A 33 2.63 -19.39 1.73
C ASP A 33 1.44 -18.42 1.86
N VAL A 34 1.13 -17.72 0.75
CA VAL A 34 0.01 -16.79 0.71
C VAL A 34 -1.26 -17.61 0.53
N VAL A 35 -1.85 -18.04 1.64
CA VAL A 35 -3.12 -18.77 1.62
C VAL A 35 -4.25 -17.80 1.27
N ILE A 36 -4.55 -17.70 -0.02
CA ILE A 36 -5.68 -16.93 -0.54
C ILE A 36 -6.96 -17.70 -0.20
N LYS A 37 -7.61 -17.33 0.91
CA LYS A 37 -8.95 -17.83 1.23
C LYS A 37 -10.00 -16.96 0.57
N THR A 38 -10.83 -17.57 -0.26
CA THR A 38 -12.07 -16.98 -0.78
C THR A 38 -13.15 -17.03 0.31
N GLY A 39 -13.09 -16.08 1.24
CA GLY A 39 -14.17 -15.79 2.18
C GLY A 39 -15.00 -14.59 1.72
N PRO A 40 -16.16 -14.34 2.35
CA PRO A 40 -16.78 -13.02 2.28
C PRO A 40 -15.74 -11.97 2.69
N PRO A 41 -15.70 -10.80 2.02
CA PRO A 41 -14.68 -9.79 2.28
C PRO A 41 -14.62 -9.48 3.79
N PRO A 42 -13.41 -9.43 4.38
CA PRO A 42 -13.23 -9.23 5.83
C PRO A 42 -13.85 -7.91 6.32
N VAL A 43 -14.11 -6.98 5.40
CA VAL A 43 -14.90 -5.77 5.62
C VAL A 43 -16.38 -6.04 5.34
N LYS A 44 -17.14 -6.34 6.39
CA LYS A 44 -18.56 -6.68 6.28
C LYS A 44 -19.47 -5.49 5.94
N ASN A 45 -19.07 -4.26 6.30
CA ASN A 45 -19.85 -3.05 6.05
C ASN A 45 -18.91 -1.85 5.84
N VAL A 46 -18.58 -1.52 4.59
CA VAL A 46 -17.88 -0.27 4.26
C VAL A 46 -18.89 0.70 3.69
N THR A 47 -19.15 1.79 4.41
CA THR A 47 -19.96 2.90 3.89
C THR A 47 -19.01 3.87 3.20
N ILE A 48 -19.10 3.96 1.87
CA ILE A 48 -18.26 4.84 1.07
C ILE A 48 -19.04 6.12 0.78
N ALA A 49 -18.58 7.24 1.31
CA ALA A 49 -19.00 8.54 0.80
C ALA A 49 -18.27 8.78 -0.52
N TYR A 50 -18.94 9.21 -1.58
CA TYR A 50 -18.24 9.51 -2.83
C TYR A 50 -18.77 10.80 -3.41
N LYS A 51 -17.88 11.49 -4.14
CA LYS A 51 -18.24 12.70 -4.85
C LYS A 51 -17.75 12.55 -6.27
N PHE A 52 -18.70 12.47 -7.20
CA PHE A 52 -18.36 12.38 -8.62
C PHE A 52 -17.87 13.74 -9.14
N ARG A 53 -16.75 13.70 -9.87
CA ARG A 53 -16.20 14.83 -10.61
C ARG A 53 -15.73 14.32 -11.97
N GLU A 54 -15.91 15.12 -13.00
CA GLU A 54 -15.42 14.88 -14.34
C GLU A 54 -14.49 16.04 -14.71
N GLY A 55 -13.29 15.76 -15.22
CA GLY A 55 -12.30 16.80 -15.48
C GLY A 55 -10.86 16.28 -15.48
N SER A 56 -9.94 17.12 -15.96
CA SER A 56 -8.53 16.72 -16.12
C SER A 56 -7.92 16.23 -14.80
N TYR A 57 -7.14 15.14 -14.88
CA TYR A 57 -6.36 14.62 -13.76
C TYR A 57 -5.53 15.73 -13.05
N LYS A 58 -5.05 16.73 -13.79
CA LYS A 58 -4.24 17.82 -13.25
C LYS A 58 -4.97 18.69 -12.21
N ASP A 59 -6.30 18.77 -12.31
CA ASP A 59 -7.12 19.63 -11.45
C ASP A 59 -7.78 18.84 -10.29
N CYS A 60 -7.50 17.54 -10.17
CA CYS A 60 -8.07 16.66 -9.15
C CYS A 60 -7.63 17.00 -7.71
N GLY A 61 -6.55 17.76 -7.53
CA GLY A 61 -6.06 18.15 -6.20
C GLY A 61 -7.08 18.94 -5.37
N ALA A 62 -7.91 19.76 -6.03
CA ALA A 62 -8.98 20.50 -5.36
C ALA A 62 -10.05 19.55 -4.79
N ALA A 63 -10.36 18.45 -5.48
CA ALA A 63 -11.32 17.45 -5.02
C ALA A 63 -10.79 16.66 -3.80
N TYR A 64 -9.49 16.34 -3.78
CA TYR A 64 -8.86 15.76 -2.59
C TYR A 64 -8.89 16.72 -1.41
N THR A 65 -8.63 18.01 -1.65
CA THR A 65 -8.66 19.04 -0.60
C THR A 65 -10.06 19.18 0.00
N GLU A 66 -11.10 19.20 -0.85
CA GLU A 66 -12.49 19.19 -0.42
C GLU A 66 -12.82 17.92 0.40
N SER A 67 -12.39 16.75 -0.07
CA SER A 67 -12.62 15.47 0.60
C SER A 67 -11.96 15.41 1.99
N CYS A 68 -10.68 15.83 2.07
CA CYS A 68 -9.93 15.92 3.33
C CYS A 68 -10.53 16.96 4.29
N SER A 69 -11.17 18.01 3.78
CA SER A 69 -11.85 19.00 4.64
C SER A 69 -13.12 18.46 5.29
N ILE A 70 -13.84 17.56 4.61
CA ILE A 70 -15.08 16.93 5.11
C ILE A 70 -14.74 15.84 6.14
N GLY A 71 -13.66 15.09 5.91
CA GLY A 71 -13.27 13.97 6.75
C GLY A 71 -11.75 13.89 6.97
N PRO A 72 -11.13 14.79 7.76
CA PRO A 72 -9.67 14.84 7.92
C PRO A 72 -9.08 13.60 8.61
N LYS A 73 -9.90 12.82 9.31
CA LYS A 73 -9.51 11.56 9.98
C LYS A 73 -9.78 10.33 9.12
N LEU A 74 -10.38 10.49 7.94
CA LEU A 74 -10.81 9.41 7.08
C LEU A 74 -9.82 9.21 5.92
N SER A 75 -9.52 7.96 5.61
CA SER A 75 -8.59 7.62 4.53
C SER A 75 -9.22 7.88 3.16
N THR A 76 -8.77 8.90 2.44
CA THR A 76 -9.31 9.23 1.10
C THR A 76 -8.67 8.40 -0.01
N VAL A 77 -9.47 7.87 -0.94
CA VAL A 77 -9.01 7.09 -2.11
C VAL A 77 -9.48 7.77 -3.40
N GLY A 78 -8.72 7.65 -4.49
CA GLY A 78 -9.16 8.05 -5.83
C GLY A 78 -9.39 6.83 -6.69
N VAL A 79 -10.54 6.74 -7.37
CA VAL A 79 -10.81 5.66 -8.32
C VAL A 79 -10.90 6.27 -9.72
N PHE A 80 -9.97 5.88 -10.59
CA PHE A 80 -9.92 6.36 -11.96
C PHE A 80 -10.35 5.22 -12.87
N TYR A 81 -11.44 5.41 -13.61
CA TYR A 81 -11.98 4.39 -14.52
C TYR A 81 -11.31 4.41 -15.90
N ASP A 82 -10.50 5.44 -16.17
CA ASP A 82 -9.84 5.64 -17.46
C ASP A 82 -8.36 5.21 -17.44
N ASP A 83 -7.88 4.66 -18.56
CA ASP A 83 -6.46 4.43 -18.76
C ASP A 83 -5.75 5.78 -19.03
N PRO A 84 -4.86 6.26 -18.14
CA PRO A 84 -4.19 7.54 -18.29
C PRO A 84 -3.31 7.64 -19.54
N LYS A 85 -3.00 6.51 -20.20
CA LYS A 85 -2.22 6.46 -21.44
C LYS A 85 -3.07 6.45 -22.70
N GLN A 86 -4.35 6.10 -22.60
CA GLN A 86 -5.23 5.93 -23.76
C GLN A 86 -6.10 7.17 -24.01
N VAL A 87 -6.36 7.99 -22.98
CA VAL A 87 -7.22 9.17 -23.08
C VAL A 87 -6.37 10.44 -23.18
N ARG A 88 -6.68 11.31 -24.17
CA ARG A 88 -6.11 12.67 -24.23
C ARG A 88 -6.42 13.35 -22.90
N ALA A 89 -5.42 13.95 -22.26
CA ALA A 89 -5.43 14.51 -20.89
C ALA A 89 -6.54 15.54 -20.56
N GLN A 90 -7.46 15.80 -21.49
CA GLN A 90 -8.57 16.74 -21.39
C GLN A 90 -9.94 16.07 -21.15
N ASP A 91 -10.05 14.74 -21.25
CA ASP A 91 -11.34 14.02 -21.19
C ASP A 91 -11.30 12.81 -20.24
N SER A 92 -10.51 12.90 -19.17
CA SER A 92 -10.52 11.87 -18.13
C SER A 92 -11.65 12.18 -17.16
N THR A 93 -12.43 11.16 -16.81
CA THR A 93 -13.52 11.14 -15.83
C THR A 93 -12.99 10.57 -14.49
N PRO A 94 -12.45 11.41 -13.58
CA PRO A 94 -12.00 10.96 -12.27
C PRO A 94 -13.17 10.79 -11.29
N HIS A 95 -13.72 9.59 -11.17
CA HIS A 95 -14.73 9.28 -10.15
C HIS A 95 -14.09 9.22 -8.74
N HIS A 96 -14.20 10.30 -7.97
CA HIS A 96 -13.62 10.39 -6.63
C HIS A 96 -14.40 9.56 -5.58
N CYS A 97 -13.80 8.50 -5.04
CA CYS A 97 -14.38 7.66 -3.98
C CYS A 97 -13.73 7.99 -2.62
N ILE A 98 -14.36 8.82 -1.79
CA ILE A 98 -13.90 9.10 -0.43
C ILE A 98 -14.06 7.83 0.41
N HIS A 99 -12.99 7.05 0.55
CA HIS A 99 -13.00 5.96 1.50
C HIS A 99 -13.18 6.55 2.92
N THR A 100 -14.09 5.96 3.67
CA THR A 100 -14.34 6.25 5.08
C THR A 100 -14.14 4.91 5.77
N PRO A 101 -12.97 4.62 6.37
CA PRO A 101 -12.95 3.61 7.40
C PRO A 101 -13.61 4.22 8.64
N ASP A 102 -14.64 3.53 9.11
CA ASP A 102 -15.24 3.56 10.45
C ASP A 102 -16.37 4.55 10.76
N LEU A 103 -17.56 3.97 10.95
CA LEU A 103 -18.30 4.15 12.21
C LEU A 103 -19.25 2.96 12.48
N MET A 104 -18.72 1.89 13.09
CA MET A 104 -19.46 1.18 14.14
C MET A 104 -19.24 1.97 15.42
N THR A 105 -20.07 2.98 15.67
CA THR A 105 -20.65 3.40 16.97
C THR A 105 -21.60 4.56 16.71
#